data_AF-A0A3B9P1C0-F1
#
_entry.id   AF-A0A3B9P1C0-F1
#
_cell.length_a   1.000
_cell.length_b   1.000
_cell.length_c   1.000
_cell.angle_alpha   90.00
_cell.angle_beta   90.00
_cell.angle_gamma   90.00
#
_symmetry.space_group_name_H-M   'P 1'
#
loop_
_entity.id
_entity.type
_entity.pdbx_description
1 polymer ?
#
loop_
_entity_poly.entity_id
_entity_poly.type
_entity_poly.pdbx_seq_one_letter_code
_entity_poly.pdbx_strand_id
1 'polypeptide(L)'
;MWLFLGIVSFSVFFGYGLWRRLSWATGWTDDKGSFRTAGGQRYKFTDSTNKNIRKFVIAVPCAPGVSLRIHRESSWDRFAKKIGLSYEFQFNDHEFDNQLYVVSNAPAFQLELAETKALRQVLILLFRDARLIRIECHGQHVLAKFQETIKDGKATKPESAEVKRVVAALYGLAETLEIAKSKTSSIWDVFQLRASLLAVLATSLLLLGSVELFRVYAFERAQIMIDVGDLLTFSTICAGSVLFVLMAATVVLLRGSSYAHVILAEVLISGGAGLAMGSYVMVRDINISFDQTVQRRVQAEVVDKRTWRGRKSGTHYDLYLKGRDGFQGLPSKLEVSSDVYRQVQAGKPVTLIVRDGALGYRWIEEYNFN
;
A
#
# COMPACT_ATOMS: atom_id res chain seq x y z
N MET A 1 22.28 -6.99 -12.85
CA MET A 1 21.39 -6.14 -13.69
C MET A 1 20.00 -5.99 -13.07
N TRP A 2 19.34 -7.08 -12.65
CA TRP A 2 17.98 -7.04 -12.09
C TRP A 2 17.83 -6.23 -10.80
N LEU A 3 18.80 -6.32 -9.89
CA LEU A 3 18.84 -5.49 -8.68
C LEU A 3 18.77 -3.98 -8.99
N PHE A 4 19.44 -3.54 -10.06
CA PHE A 4 19.40 -2.15 -10.52
C PHE A 4 18.01 -1.78 -11.04
N LEU A 5 17.37 -2.66 -11.82
CA LEU A 5 15.99 -2.45 -12.29
C LEU A 5 14.99 -2.33 -11.12
N GLY A 6 15.17 -3.14 -10.07
CA GLY A 6 14.38 -3.06 -8.85
C GLY A 6 14.52 -1.69 -8.15
N ILE A 7 15.75 -1.19 -8.00
CA ILE A 7 16.03 0.14 -7.42
C ILE A 7 15.40 1.26 -8.25
N VAL A 8 15.52 1.21 -9.58
CA VAL A 8 14.93 2.22 -10.48
C VAL A 8 13.41 2.19 -10.39
N SER A 9 12.80 1.01 -10.44
CA SER A 9 11.34 0.85 -10.34
C SER A 9 10.82 1.39 -9.03
N PHE A 10 11.48 1.03 -7.91
CA PHE A 10 11.16 1.57 -6.59
C PHE A 10 11.25 3.11 -6.57
N SER A 11 12.33 3.69 -7.11
CA SER A 11 12.54 5.14 -7.13
C SER A 11 11.47 5.87 -7.95
N VAL A 12 11.05 5.31 -9.08
CA VAL A 12 9.97 5.86 -9.93
C VAL A 12 8.63 5.80 -9.20
N PHE A 13 8.27 4.64 -8.63
CA PHE A 13 7.01 4.50 -7.90
C PHE A 13 6.98 5.38 -6.65
N PHE A 14 8.11 5.50 -5.96
CA PHE A 14 8.25 6.37 -4.80
C PHE A 14 8.12 7.84 -5.20
N GLY A 15 8.88 8.30 -6.20
CA GLY A 15 8.84 9.67 -6.68
C GLY A 15 7.45 10.08 -7.18
N TYR A 16 6.81 9.24 -8.00
CA TYR A 16 5.46 9.48 -8.49
C TYR A 16 4.41 9.45 -7.36
N GLY A 17 4.51 8.50 -6.45
CA GLY A 17 3.60 8.40 -5.30
C GLY A 17 3.71 9.62 -4.38
N LEU A 18 4.94 10.08 -4.13
CA LEU A 18 5.21 11.28 -3.34
C LEU A 18 4.69 12.52 -4.04
N TRP A 19 5.02 12.69 -5.33
CA TRP A 19 4.51 13.80 -6.14
C TRP A 19 2.98 13.83 -6.12
N ARG A 20 2.31 12.69 -6.30
CA ARG A 20 0.84 12.61 -6.29
C ARG A 20 0.25 12.95 -4.91
N ARG A 21 0.84 12.46 -3.82
CA ARG A 21 0.35 12.79 -2.46
C ARG A 21 0.63 14.25 -2.09
N LEU A 22 1.74 14.81 -2.55
CA LEU A 22 2.09 16.22 -2.32
C LEU A 22 1.33 17.17 -3.26
N SER A 23 1.00 16.75 -4.48
CA SER A 23 0.15 17.53 -5.38
C SER A 23 -1.27 17.68 -4.84
N TRP A 24 -1.69 16.84 -3.90
CA TRP A 24 -2.94 17.07 -3.17
C TRP A 24 -2.84 18.26 -2.21
N ALA A 25 -1.65 18.60 -1.72
CA ALA A 25 -1.43 19.84 -0.96
C ALA A 25 -1.55 21.09 -1.85
N THR A 26 -1.25 20.98 -3.14
CA THR A 26 -1.43 22.07 -4.12
C THR A 26 -2.90 22.34 -4.49
N GLY A 27 -3.83 21.57 -3.94
CA GLY A 27 -5.26 21.78 -4.07
C GLY A 27 -5.94 20.93 -5.13
N TRP A 28 -7.27 21.01 -5.17
CA TRP A 28 -8.07 20.35 -6.19
C TRP A 28 -7.74 21.02 -7.54
N THR A 29 -6.93 20.33 -8.35
CA THR A 29 -6.33 20.86 -9.59
C THR A 29 -7.36 21.33 -10.64
N ASP A 30 -8.60 20.89 -10.52
CA ASP A 30 -9.71 21.33 -11.37
C ASP A 30 -10.57 22.38 -10.67
N ASP A 31 -10.12 23.63 -10.71
CA ASP A 31 -11.02 24.79 -10.59
C ASP A 31 -11.95 24.94 -11.82
N LYS A 32 -11.81 24.05 -12.80
CA LYS A 32 -12.60 23.95 -14.02
C LYS A 32 -14.02 23.38 -13.82
N GLY A 33 -14.39 23.01 -12.59
CA GLY A 33 -15.75 22.55 -12.28
C GLY A 33 -16.76 23.70 -12.24
N SER A 34 -17.96 23.48 -12.79
CA SER A 34 -19.06 24.46 -12.69
C SER A 34 -19.52 24.59 -11.23
N PHE A 35 -19.45 25.81 -10.68
CA PHE A 35 -20.06 26.10 -9.39
C PHE A 35 -21.58 26.08 -9.50
N ARG A 36 -22.22 25.52 -8.48
CA ARG A 36 -23.67 25.57 -8.26
C ARG A 36 -23.95 26.45 -7.05
N THR A 37 -25.21 26.84 -6.87
CA THR A 37 -25.64 27.66 -5.74
C THR A 37 -26.71 26.94 -4.92
N ALA A 38 -26.57 26.93 -3.60
CA ALA A 38 -27.58 26.45 -2.67
C ALA A 38 -27.67 27.41 -1.48
N GLY A 39 -28.85 27.99 -1.24
CA GLY A 39 -29.02 29.00 -0.18
C GLY A 39 -28.15 30.24 -0.35
N GLY A 40 -27.86 30.66 -1.59
CA GLY A 40 -26.98 31.80 -1.90
C GLY A 40 -25.48 31.48 -1.82
N GLN A 41 -25.10 30.29 -1.35
CA GLN A 41 -23.70 29.88 -1.22
C GLN A 41 -23.25 29.05 -2.42
N ARG A 42 -22.01 29.30 -2.87
CA ARG A 42 -21.38 28.58 -3.98
C ARG A 42 -20.82 27.24 -3.50
N TYR A 43 -21.06 26.19 -4.28
CA TYR A 43 -20.50 24.87 -4.02
C TYR A 43 -20.17 24.13 -5.32
N LYS A 44 -19.26 23.16 -5.24
CA LYS A 44 -18.99 22.20 -6.32
C LYS A 44 -19.68 20.88 -6.02
N PHE A 45 -20.15 20.23 -7.08
CA PHE A 45 -20.79 18.92 -7.01
C PHE A 45 -20.15 17.98 -8.03
N THR A 46 -19.60 16.87 -7.56
CA THR A 46 -19.17 15.78 -8.45
C THR A 46 -19.95 14.53 -8.12
N ASP A 47 -20.35 13.80 -9.15
CA ASP A 47 -21.16 12.59 -9.04
C ASP A 47 -20.55 11.52 -9.94
N SER A 48 -20.31 10.34 -9.38
CA SER A 48 -19.73 9.21 -10.08
C SER A 48 -20.46 7.94 -9.66
N THR A 49 -20.90 7.19 -10.66
CA THR A 49 -21.53 5.90 -10.45
C THR A 49 -20.64 4.81 -11.01
N ASN A 50 -20.32 3.81 -10.19
CA ASN A 50 -19.60 2.62 -10.61
C ASN A 50 -20.38 1.38 -10.17
N LYS A 51 -20.92 0.65 -11.14
CA LYS A 51 -21.83 -0.50 -10.92
C LYS A 51 -23.00 -0.06 -10.02
N ASN A 52 -23.17 -0.70 -8.86
CA ASN A 52 -24.26 -0.45 -7.91
C ASN A 52 -23.87 0.52 -6.80
N ILE A 53 -22.74 1.23 -6.93
CA ILE A 53 -22.25 2.17 -5.93
C ILE A 53 -22.20 3.55 -6.56
N ARG A 54 -22.96 4.49 -5.99
CA ARG A 54 -22.85 5.90 -6.31
C ARG A 54 -22.00 6.60 -5.26
N LYS A 55 -21.10 7.45 -5.73
CA LYS A 55 -20.28 8.34 -4.91
C LYS A 55 -20.49 9.76 -5.39
N PHE A 56 -20.90 10.64 -4.49
CA PHE A 56 -21.00 12.05 -4.80
C PHE A 56 -20.29 12.88 -3.74
N VAL A 57 -19.86 14.07 -4.14
CA VAL A 57 -19.09 14.98 -3.30
C VAL A 57 -19.69 16.37 -3.41
N ILE A 58 -19.95 16.97 -2.26
CA ILE A 58 -20.31 18.38 -2.12
C ILE A 58 -19.09 19.08 -1.54
N ALA A 59 -18.64 20.15 -2.18
CA ALA A 59 -17.45 20.87 -1.77
C ALA A 59 -17.67 22.37 -1.74
N VAL A 60 -17.16 23.03 -0.70
CA VAL A 60 -17.18 24.49 -0.54
C VAL A 60 -15.75 25.02 -0.48
N PRO A 61 -15.48 26.25 -0.95
CA PRO A 61 -14.17 26.86 -0.82
C PRO A 61 -13.81 27.10 0.65
N CYS A 62 -12.53 26.97 0.99
CA CYS A 62 -11.97 27.30 2.31
C CYS A 62 -10.51 27.76 2.20
N ALA A 63 -9.99 28.31 3.29
CA ALA A 63 -8.60 28.73 3.34
C ALA A 63 -7.65 27.51 3.25
N PRO A 64 -6.57 27.58 2.46
CA PRO A 64 -5.60 26.48 2.36
C PRO A 64 -4.67 26.43 3.57
N GLY A 65 -4.11 25.25 3.87
CA GLY A 65 -3.04 25.07 4.85
C GLY A 65 -3.45 24.36 6.14
N VAL A 66 -4.73 24.01 6.30
CA VAL A 66 -5.20 23.18 7.43
C VAL A 66 -5.73 21.86 6.90
N SER A 67 -5.07 20.76 7.28
CA SER A 67 -5.56 19.40 6.98
C SER A 67 -6.62 19.01 8.01
N LEU A 68 -7.78 18.59 7.53
CA LEU A 68 -8.89 18.12 8.35
C LEU A 68 -9.49 16.86 7.72
N ARG A 69 -9.80 15.89 8.56
CA ARG A 69 -10.68 14.78 8.20
C ARG A 69 -11.56 14.46 9.40
N ILE A 70 -12.86 14.33 9.16
CA ILE A 70 -13.87 13.94 10.14
C ILE A 70 -14.61 12.73 9.57
N HIS A 71 -14.74 11.67 10.34
CA HIS A 71 -15.57 10.51 9.98
C HIS A 71 -16.21 9.91 11.22
N ARG A 72 -17.10 8.94 11.05
CA ARG A 72 -17.59 8.14 12.17
C ARG A 72 -16.45 7.35 12.78
N GLU A 73 -16.38 7.32 14.10
CA GLU A 73 -15.37 6.55 14.82
C GLU A 73 -15.54 5.05 14.54
N SER A 74 -14.48 4.40 14.06
CA SER A 74 -14.44 2.97 13.79
C SER A 74 -13.90 2.19 15.00
N SER A 75 -14.15 0.87 15.02
CA SER A 75 -13.55 -0.02 16.01
C SER A 75 -12.01 0.02 15.98
N TRP A 76 -11.41 0.28 14.80
CA TRP A 76 -9.97 0.41 14.66
C TRP A 76 -9.45 1.69 15.31
N ASP A 77 -10.16 2.80 15.17
CA ASP A 77 -9.80 4.07 15.80
C ASP A 77 -9.84 3.94 17.33
N ARG A 78 -10.89 3.30 17.86
CA ARG A 78 -11.02 3.00 19.30
C ARG A 78 -9.89 2.14 19.82
N PHE A 79 -9.53 1.09 19.08
CA PHE A 79 -8.40 0.24 19.43
C PHE A 79 -7.09 1.05 19.46
N ALA A 80 -6.84 1.86 18.44
CA ALA A 80 -5.65 2.69 18.34
C ALA A 80 -5.55 3.72 19.49
N LYS A 81 -6.68 4.35 19.87
CA LYS A 81 -6.77 5.22 21.05
C LYS A 81 -6.43 4.45 22.33
N LYS A 82 -7.03 3.27 22.50
CA LYS A 82 -6.86 2.45 23.72
C LYS A 82 -5.41 2.04 23.97
N ILE A 83 -4.65 1.75 22.92
CA ILE A 83 -3.22 1.39 23.03
C ILE A 83 -2.29 2.60 23.04
N GLY A 84 -2.82 3.83 22.98
CA GLY A 84 -2.04 5.07 22.94
C GLY A 84 -1.29 5.31 21.62
N LEU A 85 -1.71 4.64 20.53
CA LEU A 85 -1.09 4.78 19.21
C LEU A 85 -1.48 6.11 18.54
N SER A 86 -2.72 6.54 18.71
CA SER A 86 -3.20 7.84 18.26
C SER A 86 -3.58 8.73 19.44
N TYR A 87 -3.21 10.01 19.34
CA TYR A 87 -3.72 11.03 20.24
C TYR A 87 -4.84 11.77 19.53
N GLU A 88 -6.02 11.80 20.14
CA GLU A 88 -7.15 12.57 19.65
C GLU A 88 -7.49 13.65 20.67
N PHE A 89 -7.67 14.86 20.18
CA PHE A 89 -8.16 15.98 20.97
C PHE A 89 -9.59 15.68 21.46
N GLN A 90 -9.81 15.74 22.77
CA GLN A 90 -11.14 15.53 23.37
C GLN A 90 -11.90 16.85 23.37
N PHE A 91 -13.13 16.86 22.83
CA PHE A 91 -13.94 18.08 22.73
C PHE A 91 -14.81 18.35 23.96
N ASN A 92 -14.70 17.50 24.99
CA ASN A 92 -15.52 17.55 26.21
C ASN A 92 -17.02 17.48 25.89
N ASP A 93 -17.36 16.68 24.89
CA ASP A 93 -18.72 16.49 24.40
C ASP A 93 -18.88 14.99 24.10
N HIS A 94 -19.35 14.23 25.10
CA HIS A 94 -19.43 12.78 25.01
C HIS A 94 -20.26 12.27 23.81
N GLU A 95 -21.27 13.02 23.36
CA GLU A 95 -22.02 12.60 22.18
C GLU A 95 -21.16 12.73 20.92
N PHE A 96 -20.41 13.82 20.80
CA PHE A 96 -19.50 14.08 19.70
C PHE A 96 -18.31 13.11 19.70
N ASP A 97 -17.60 13.00 20.83
CA ASP A 97 -16.36 12.23 20.99
C ASP A 97 -16.57 10.72 20.77
N ASN A 98 -17.77 10.20 21.05
CA ASN A 98 -18.11 8.78 20.84
C ASN A 98 -18.61 8.46 19.42
N GLN A 99 -19.09 9.47 18.68
CA GLN A 99 -19.66 9.27 17.34
C GLN A 99 -18.67 9.60 16.24
N LEU A 100 -17.87 10.66 16.41
CA LEU A 100 -17.02 11.23 15.38
C LEU A 100 -15.55 11.17 15.80
N TYR A 101 -14.70 10.87 14.83
CA TYR A 101 -13.26 10.91 14.95
C TYR A 101 -12.72 12.09 14.14
N VAL A 102 -11.98 12.99 14.79
CA VAL A 102 -11.43 14.20 14.16
C VAL A 102 -9.91 14.07 13.98
N VAL A 103 -9.50 13.94 12.73
CA VAL A 103 -8.11 13.89 12.28
C VAL A 103 -7.69 15.29 11.85
N SER A 104 -7.01 16.00 12.74
CA SER A 104 -6.36 17.28 12.47
C SER A 104 -5.14 17.42 13.37
N ASN A 105 -4.06 17.99 12.86
CA ASN A 105 -2.88 18.36 13.65
C ASN A 105 -2.77 19.88 13.83
N ALA A 106 -3.88 20.62 13.61
CA ALA A 106 -3.95 22.07 13.83
C ALA A 106 -4.64 22.37 15.17
N PRO A 107 -3.89 22.66 16.26
CA PRO A 107 -4.48 22.87 17.58
C PRO A 107 -5.47 24.03 17.60
N ALA A 108 -5.20 25.09 16.83
CA ALA A 108 -6.10 26.23 16.70
C ALA A 108 -7.50 25.83 16.17
N PHE A 109 -7.56 24.91 15.22
CA PHE A 109 -8.82 24.37 14.70
C PHE A 109 -9.53 23.52 15.76
N GLN A 110 -8.79 22.67 16.47
CA GLN A 110 -9.35 21.81 17.50
C GLN A 110 -9.97 22.63 18.64
N LEU A 111 -9.29 23.68 19.09
CA LEU A 111 -9.79 24.61 20.10
C LEU A 111 -11.05 25.34 19.62
N GLU A 112 -11.03 25.89 18.41
CA GLU A 112 -12.17 26.61 17.84
C GLU A 112 -13.41 25.69 17.69
N LEU A 113 -13.19 24.44 17.25
CA LEU A 113 -14.26 23.44 17.17
C LEU A 113 -14.75 23.01 18.56
N ALA A 114 -13.89 23.01 19.59
CA ALA A 114 -14.25 22.71 20.97
C ALA A 114 -15.08 23.83 21.62
N GLU A 115 -14.86 25.09 21.23
CA GLU A 115 -15.65 26.23 21.71
C GLU A 115 -17.01 26.32 20.98
N THR A 116 -17.07 25.89 19.70
CA THR A 116 -18.27 26.03 18.87
C THR A 116 -19.24 24.85 18.98
N LYS A 117 -19.99 24.77 20.09
CA LYS A 117 -20.98 23.69 20.34
C LYS A 117 -22.00 23.52 19.21
N ALA A 118 -22.49 24.62 18.63
CA ALA A 118 -23.48 24.58 17.56
C ALA A 118 -22.96 23.83 16.32
N LEU A 119 -21.69 24.05 15.94
CA LEU A 119 -21.07 23.38 14.81
C LEU A 119 -20.92 21.88 15.06
N ARG A 120 -20.50 21.48 16.26
CA ARG A 120 -20.44 20.05 16.65
C ARG A 120 -21.79 19.36 16.51
N GLN A 121 -22.86 20.00 16.95
CA GLN A 121 -24.23 19.46 16.82
C GLN A 121 -24.67 19.34 15.36
N VAL A 122 -24.34 20.33 14.53
CA VAL A 122 -24.58 20.24 13.08
C VAL A 122 -23.82 19.07 12.45
N LEU A 123 -22.56 18.84 12.84
CA LEU A 123 -21.76 17.71 12.36
C LEU A 123 -22.37 16.37 12.79
N ILE A 124 -22.78 16.21 14.05
CA ILE A 124 -23.49 15.01 14.52
C ILE A 124 -24.73 14.76 13.65
N LEU A 125 -25.56 15.79 13.43
CA LEU A 125 -26.76 15.69 12.60
C LEU A 125 -26.45 15.30 11.16
N LEU A 126 -25.39 15.82 10.55
CA LEU A 126 -24.94 15.40 9.21
C LEU A 126 -24.53 13.92 9.19
N PHE A 127 -23.78 13.47 10.18
CA PHE A 127 -23.37 12.08 10.31
C PHE A 127 -24.47 11.13 10.81
N ARG A 128 -25.71 11.61 11.01
CA ARG A 128 -26.88 10.71 11.09
C ARG A 128 -27.25 10.14 9.72
N ASP A 129 -26.88 10.80 8.63
CA ASP A 129 -27.04 10.24 7.28
C ASP A 129 -25.96 9.19 7.00
N ALA A 130 -26.34 7.91 7.04
CA ALA A 130 -25.45 6.77 6.78
C ALA A 130 -24.65 6.87 5.46
N ARG A 131 -25.17 7.62 4.47
CA ARG A 131 -24.50 7.84 3.18
C ARG A 131 -23.26 8.72 3.32
N LEU A 132 -23.23 9.64 4.28
CA LEU A 132 -22.06 10.47 4.54
C LEU A 132 -20.94 9.59 5.12
N ILE A 133 -19.86 9.41 4.35
CA ILE A 133 -18.70 8.64 4.80
C ILE A 133 -17.79 9.50 5.68
N ARG A 134 -17.46 10.69 5.18
CA ARG A 134 -16.47 11.57 5.79
C ARG A 134 -16.56 13.00 5.25
N ILE A 135 -16.09 13.94 6.07
CA ILE A 135 -15.80 15.31 5.68
C ILE A 135 -14.28 15.49 5.69
N GLU A 136 -13.71 16.13 4.68
CA GLU A 136 -12.26 16.35 4.59
C GLU A 136 -11.95 17.75 4.07
N CYS A 137 -10.89 18.39 4.56
CA CYS A 137 -10.32 19.58 3.95
C CYS A 137 -9.16 19.16 3.03
N HIS A 138 -9.26 19.46 1.74
CA HIS A 138 -8.21 19.22 0.76
C HIS A 138 -7.85 20.53 0.06
N GLY A 139 -6.64 21.02 0.33
CA GLY A 139 -6.17 22.29 -0.21
C GLY A 139 -7.11 23.42 0.14
N GLN A 140 -7.83 23.95 -0.85
CA GLN A 140 -8.72 25.11 -0.72
C GLN A 140 -10.21 24.75 -0.63
N HIS A 141 -10.56 23.50 -0.32
CA HIS A 141 -11.96 23.08 -0.24
C HIS A 141 -12.23 22.17 0.95
N VAL A 142 -13.40 22.34 1.59
CA VAL A 142 -13.98 21.35 2.49
C VAL A 142 -14.97 20.50 1.72
N LEU A 143 -14.80 19.18 1.76
CA LEU A 143 -15.53 18.21 0.96
C LEU A 143 -16.32 17.26 1.88
N ALA A 144 -17.63 17.16 1.68
CA ALA A 144 -18.45 16.08 2.20
C ALA A 144 -18.54 14.97 1.16
N LYS A 145 -18.05 13.76 1.51
CA LYS A 145 -18.03 12.58 0.62
C LYS A 145 -19.14 11.62 1.01
N PHE A 146 -20.05 11.38 0.07
CA PHE A 146 -21.18 10.48 0.23
C PHE A 146 -21.00 9.22 -0.61
N GLN A 147 -21.53 8.10 -0.12
CA GLN A 147 -21.65 6.84 -0.84
C GLN A 147 -22.97 6.17 -0.53
N GLU A 148 -23.66 5.72 -1.57
CA GLU A 148 -24.90 4.97 -1.45
C GLU A 148 -24.91 3.77 -2.39
N THR A 149 -25.55 2.69 -1.94
CA THR A 149 -25.79 1.50 -2.76
C THR A 149 -27.08 1.72 -3.56
N ILE A 150 -26.98 1.70 -4.87
CA ILE A 150 -28.11 1.83 -5.78
C ILE A 150 -28.88 0.49 -5.77
N LYS A 151 -30.12 0.52 -5.29
CA LYS A 151 -31.10 -0.55 -5.50
C LYS A 151 -31.93 -0.16 -6.73
N ASP A 152 -32.18 -1.11 -7.63
CA ASP A 152 -33.07 -0.93 -8.80
C ASP A 152 -32.60 0.07 -9.88
N GLY A 153 -31.28 0.30 -9.97
CA GLY A 153 -30.66 1.07 -11.05
C GLY A 153 -30.97 2.58 -11.04
N LYS A 154 -31.71 3.09 -10.05
CA LYS A 154 -32.01 4.53 -9.92
C LYS A 154 -31.30 5.12 -8.71
N ALA A 155 -30.36 6.02 -8.97
CA ALA A 155 -29.74 6.85 -7.95
C ALA A 155 -30.68 7.97 -7.51
N THR A 156 -30.90 8.11 -6.19
CA THR A 156 -31.72 9.18 -5.64
C THR A 156 -30.91 10.48 -5.65
N LYS A 157 -31.28 11.44 -6.51
CA LYS A 157 -30.62 12.75 -6.47
C LYS A 157 -30.83 13.39 -5.10
N PRO A 158 -29.78 13.96 -4.47
CA PRO A 158 -29.94 14.61 -3.18
C PRO A 158 -30.92 15.77 -3.32
N GLU A 159 -31.85 15.89 -2.37
CA GLU A 159 -32.86 16.94 -2.39
C GLU A 159 -32.22 18.32 -2.21
N SER A 160 -32.83 19.36 -2.80
CA SER A 160 -32.29 20.73 -2.71
C SER A 160 -32.15 21.21 -1.26
N ALA A 161 -33.09 20.83 -0.38
CA ALA A 161 -33.05 21.11 1.05
C ALA A 161 -31.91 20.37 1.77
N GLU A 162 -31.62 19.13 1.37
CA GLU A 162 -30.49 18.36 1.88
C GLU A 162 -29.17 19.04 1.51
N VAL A 163 -28.98 19.35 0.22
CA VAL A 163 -27.78 20.03 -0.28
C VAL A 163 -27.58 21.37 0.42
N LYS A 164 -28.64 22.16 0.61
CA LYS A 164 -28.56 23.44 1.33
C LYS A 164 -28.05 23.26 2.76
N ARG A 165 -28.53 22.25 3.50
CA ARG A 165 -28.07 21.96 4.86
C ARG A 165 -26.60 21.54 4.89
N VAL A 166 -26.18 20.66 3.98
CA VAL A 166 -24.78 20.22 3.89
C VAL A 166 -23.86 21.40 3.55
N VAL A 167 -24.21 22.20 2.54
CA VAL A 167 -23.41 23.37 2.13
C VAL A 167 -23.26 24.36 3.28
N ALA A 168 -24.34 24.70 3.99
CA ALA A 168 -24.28 25.61 5.13
C ALA A 168 -23.34 25.10 6.24
N ALA A 169 -23.44 23.81 6.57
CA ALA A 169 -22.56 23.18 7.55
C ALA A 169 -21.08 23.18 7.12
N LEU A 170 -20.81 22.93 5.84
CA LEU A 170 -19.46 22.97 5.29
C LEU A 170 -18.88 24.39 5.31
N TYR A 171 -19.68 25.43 5.09
CA TYR A 171 -19.22 26.82 5.24
C TYR A 171 -18.90 27.17 6.70
N GLY A 172 -19.69 26.68 7.67
CA GLY A 172 -19.35 26.82 9.08
C GLY A 172 -18.00 26.21 9.42
N LEU A 173 -17.70 25.02 8.88
CA LEU A 173 -16.36 24.43 8.98
C LEU A 173 -15.28 25.26 8.27
N ALA A 174 -15.57 25.79 7.08
CA ALA A 174 -14.63 26.59 6.31
C ALA A 174 -14.22 27.87 7.07
N GLU A 175 -15.17 28.52 7.74
CA GLU A 175 -14.94 29.70 8.58
C GLU A 175 -14.08 29.34 9.81
N THR A 176 -14.39 28.26 10.51
CA THR A 176 -13.55 27.74 11.62
C THR A 176 -12.12 27.45 11.15
N LEU A 177 -11.94 26.89 9.95
CA LEU A 177 -10.63 26.62 9.37
C LEU A 177 -9.87 27.91 9.02
N GLU A 178 -10.57 28.95 8.57
CA GLU A 178 -9.98 30.25 8.27
C GLU A 178 -9.47 30.95 9.54
N ILE A 179 -10.25 30.91 10.63
CA ILE A 179 -9.83 31.38 11.95
C ILE A 179 -8.62 30.59 12.46
N ALA A 180 -8.65 29.26 12.32
CA ALA A 180 -7.53 28.42 12.75
C ALA A 180 -6.24 28.69 11.95
N LYS A 181 -6.38 28.94 10.65
CA LYS A 181 -5.27 29.28 9.77
C LYS A 181 -4.63 30.60 10.18
N SER A 182 -5.40 31.63 10.49
CA SER A 182 -4.84 32.93 10.91
C SER A 182 -4.01 32.83 12.19
N LYS A 183 -4.31 31.83 13.04
CA LYS A 183 -3.57 31.49 14.27
C LYS A 183 -2.37 30.55 14.04
N THR A 184 -2.17 30.00 12.83
CA THR A 184 -1.13 29.00 12.53
C THR A 184 -0.11 29.54 11.53
N SER A 185 1.17 29.55 11.91
CA SER A 185 2.26 30.10 11.07
C SER A 185 2.84 29.12 10.04
N SER A 186 2.67 27.80 10.24
CA SER A 186 3.19 26.79 9.32
C SER A 186 2.15 26.36 8.30
N ILE A 187 2.50 26.44 7.02
CA ILE A 187 1.71 25.93 5.89
C ILE A 187 1.81 24.39 5.80
N TRP A 188 2.88 23.80 6.35
CA TRP A 188 3.17 22.39 6.23
C TRP A 188 3.05 21.67 7.57
N ASP A 189 2.21 20.63 7.57
CA ASP A 189 2.14 19.67 8.65
C ASP A 189 3.27 18.63 8.49
N VAL A 190 4.28 18.71 9.35
CA VAL A 190 5.42 17.78 9.38
C VAL A 190 4.94 16.33 9.54
N PHE A 191 3.87 16.09 10.29
CA PHE A 191 3.31 14.74 10.44
C PHE A 191 2.69 14.24 9.14
N GLN A 192 2.02 15.10 8.39
CA GLN A 192 1.47 14.74 7.08
C GLN A 192 2.59 14.39 6.08
N LEU A 193 3.71 15.10 6.10
CA LEU A 193 4.87 14.77 5.28
C LEU A 193 5.44 13.40 5.65
N ARG A 194 5.70 13.15 6.94
CA ARG A 194 6.19 11.85 7.45
C ARG A 194 5.23 10.71 7.08
N ALA A 195 3.93 10.92 7.28
CA ALA A 195 2.89 9.96 6.94
C ALA A 195 2.87 9.65 5.43
N SER A 196 3.02 10.68 4.60
CA SER A 196 3.07 10.53 3.14
C SER A 196 4.30 9.74 2.69
N LEU A 197 5.48 10.04 3.25
CA LEU A 197 6.72 9.32 2.95
C LEU A 197 6.61 7.83 3.29
N LEU A 198 6.12 7.52 4.50
CA LEU A 198 5.95 6.13 4.96
C LEU A 198 4.94 5.35 4.12
N ALA A 199 3.82 5.96 3.76
CA ALA A 199 2.82 5.32 2.91
C ALA A 199 3.31 5.09 1.47
N VAL A 200 4.03 6.06 0.91
CA VAL A 200 4.63 5.92 -0.42
C VAL A 200 5.71 4.84 -0.41
N LEU A 201 6.51 4.76 0.65
CA LEU A 201 7.46 3.67 0.87
C LEU A 201 6.75 2.30 0.88
N ALA A 202 5.68 2.15 1.67
CA ALA A 202 4.90 0.91 1.73
C ALA A 202 4.29 0.52 0.37
N THR A 203 3.72 1.49 -0.36
CA THR A 203 3.18 1.26 -1.71
C THR A 203 4.28 0.87 -2.69
N SER A 204 5.45 1.49 -2.60
CA SER A 204 6.59 1.18 -3.48
C SER A 204 7.13 -0.22 -3.24
N LEU A 205 7.17 -0.66 -1.97
CA LEU A 205 7.50 -2.05 -1.61
C LEU A 205 6.47 -3.04 -2.18
N LEU A 206 5.18 -2.73 -2.12
CA LEU A 206 4.13 -3.55 -2.72
C LEU A 206 4.34 -3.72 -4.23
N LEU A 207 4.55 -2.61 -4.93
CA LEU A 207 4.75 -2.64 -6.38
C LEU A 207 6.03 -3.37 -6.77
N LEU A 208 7.12 -3.13 -6.03
CA LEU A 208 8.38 -3.85 -6.23
C LEU A 208 8.21 -5.35 -6.03
N GLY A 209 7.62 -5.79 -4.91
CA GLY A 209 7.33 -7.20 -4.66
C GLY A 209 6.41 -7.81 -5.72
N SER A 210 5.43 -7.07 -6.22
CA SER A 210 4.54 -7.53 -7.30
C SER A 210 5.30 -7.72 -8.62
N VAL A 211 6.21 -6.79 -8.96
CA VAL A 211 7.06 -6.89 -10.15
C VAL A 211 8.02 -8.07 -10.05
N GLU A 212 8.63 -8.28 -8.89
CA GLU A 212 9.54 -9.41 -8.66
C GLU A 212 8.82 -10.76 -8.72
N LEU A 213 7.63 -10.84 -8.11
CA LEU A 213 6.80 -12.03 -8.21
C LEU A 213 6.41 -12.33 -9.66
N PHE A 214 6.01 -11.30 -10.40
CA PHE A 214 5.71 -11.43 -11.83
C PHE A 214 6.94 -11.87 -12.62
N ARG A 215 8.13 -11.31 -12.33
CA ARG A 215 9.39 -11.69 -12.99
C ARG A 215 9.69 -13.17 -12.82
N VAL A 216 9.62 -13.67 -11.59
CA VAL A 216 9.87 -15.09 -11.30
C VAL A 216 8.87 -15.98 -12.01
N TYR A 217 7.59 -15.60 -12.02
CA TYR A 217 6.54 -16.40 -12.67
C TYR A 217 6.64 -16.39 -14.21
N ALA A 218 6.99 -15.25 -14.80
CA ALA A 218 6.94 -15.03 -16.24
C ALA A 218 8.24 -15.39 -16.97
N PHE A 219 9.41 -15.09 -16.38
CA PHE A 219 10.68 -15.11 -17.11
C PHE A 219 11.71 -16.11 -16.54
N GLU A 220 11.76 -16.32 -15.23
CA GLU A 220 12.90 -16.97 -14.58
C GLU A 220 12.63 -18.40 -14.11
N ARG A 221 12.19 -19.26 -15.04
CA ARG A 221 12.06 -20.69 -14.77
C ARG A 221 13.38 -21.47 -14.76
N ALA A 222 14.49 -20.85 -15.15
CA ALA A 222 15.75 -21.56 -15.44
C ALA A 222 16.79 -21.58 -14.31
N GLN A 223 16.73 -20.64 -13.35
CA GLN A 223 17.70 -20.56 -12.26
C GLN A 223 17.17 -21.28 -11.03
N ILE A 224 17.85 -22.37 -10.65
CA ILE A 224 17.35 -23.31 -9.66
C ILE A 224 18.23 -23.23 -8.42
N MET A 225 17.63 -22.72 -7.35
CA MET A 225 18.18 -22.81 -6.01
C MET A 225 18.06 -24.25 -5.53
N ILE A 226 19.14 -24.81 -4.99
CA ILE A 226 19.14 -26.13 -4.38
C ILE A 226 18.54 -26.04 -2.98
N ASP A 227 18.96 -25.05 -2.21
CA ASP A 227 18.60 -24.86 -0.81
C ASP A 227 17.35 -23.95 -0.65
N VAL A 228 16.27 -24.24 -1.39
CA VAL A 228 15.06 -23.39 -1.45
C VAL A 228 14.42 -23.17 -0.07
N GLY A 229 14.34 -24.23 0.74
CA GLY A 229 13.67 -24.16 2.05
C GLY A 229 14.39 -23.25 3.03
N ASP A 230 15.72 -23.35 3.09
CA ASP A 230 16.54 -22.53 3.98
C ASP A 230 16.58 -21.08 3.50
N LEU A 231 16.68 -20.85 2.18
CA LEU A 231 16.61 -19.52 1.58
C LEU A 231 15.24 -18.86 1.82
N LEU A 232 14.15 -19.61 1.72
CA LEU A 232 12.81 -19.11 2.01
C LEU A 232 12.65 -18.74 3.48
N THR A 233 13.18 -19.56 4.39
CA THR A 233 13.16 -19.27 5.82
C THR A 233 13.95 -18.00 6.13
N PHE A 234 15.18 -17.90 5.61
CA PHE A 234 16.03 -16.72 5.79
C PHE A 234 15.41 -15.46 5.21
N SER A 235 14.88 -15.52 3.98
CA SER A 235 14.19 -14.39 3.35
C SER A 235 12.93 -13.96 4.10
N THR A 236 12.21 -14.90 4.72
CA THR A 236 11.06 -14.60 5.58
C THR A 236 11.49 -13.88 6.85
N ILE A 237 12.60 -14.30 7.48
CA ILE A 237 13.18 -13.62 8.64
C ILE A 237 13.59 -12.20 8.26
N CYS A 238 14.32 -12.01 7.16
CA CYS A 238 14.71 -10.68 6.67
C CYS A 238 13.49 -9.79 6.40
N ALA A 239 12.45 -10.31 5.72
CA ALA A 239 11.22 -9.57 5.47
C ALA A 239 10.52 -9.15 6.77
N GLY A 240 10.42 -10.08 7.74
CA GLY A 240 9.86 -9.81 9.06
C GLY A 240 10.64 -8.75 9.84
N SER A 241 11.97 -8.82 9.81
CA SER A 241 12.83 -7.82 10.46
C SER A 241 12.68 -6.43 9.84
N VAL A 242 12.68 -6.33 8.50
CA VAL A 242 12.48 -5.05 7.80
C VAL A 242 11.09 -4.49 8.11
N LEU A 243 10.04 -5.32 8.06
CA LEU A 243 8.67 -4.90 8.39
C LEU A 243 8.58 -4.40 9.84
N PHE A 244 9.18 -5.11 10.79
CA PHE A 244 9.22 -4.70 12.20
C PHE A 244 9.88 -3.34 12.37
N VAL A 245 11.04 -3.11 11.73
CA VAL A 245 11.72 -1.81 11.75
C VAL A 245 10.84 -0.71 11.14
N LEU A 246 10.16 -0.98 10.03
CA LEU A 246 9.25 0.00 9.41
C LEU A 246 8.04 0.32 10.30
N MET A 247 7.47 -0.68 10.97
CA MET A 247 6.39 -0.48 11.93
C MET A 247 6.86 0.35 13.13
N ALA A 248 8.02 0.02 13.72
CA ALA A 248 8.61 0.78 14.80
C ALA A 248 8.91 2.23 14.40
N ALA A 249 9.50 2.43 13.22
CA ALA A 249 9.74 3.76 12.66
C ALA A 249 8.44 4.54 12.46
N THR A 250 7.37 3.88 12.00
CA THR A 250 6.04 4.50 11.85
C THR A 250 5.49 4.99 13.18
N VAL A 251 5.55 4.14 14.22
CA VAL A 251 5.09 4.50 15.57
C VAL A 251 5.91 5.67 16.14
N VAL A 252 7.24 5.65 16.00
CA VAL A 252 8.10 6.71 16.53
C VAL A 252 7.91 8.04 15.78
N LEU A 253 7.92 8.01 14.44
CA LEU A 253 7.86 9.22 13.61
C LEU A 253 6.48 9.90 13.63
N LEU A 254 5.41 9.13 13.85
CA LEU A 254 4.04 9.60 13.89
C LEU A 254 3.43 9.59 15.30
N ARG A 255 4.24 9.39 16.35
CA ARG A 255 3.74 9.42 17.72
C ARG A 255 3.01 10.73 18.00
N GLY A 256 1.79 10.62 18.53
CA GLY A 256 0.94 11.78 18.81
C GLY A 256 0.20 12.35 17.60
N SER A 257 0.41 11.79 16.39
CA SER A 257 -0.36 12.15 15.22
C SER A 257 -1.63 11.31 15.10
N SER A 258 -2.71 11.94 14.67
CA SER A 258 -3.95 11.26 14.30
C SER A 258 -3.77 10.31 13.10
N TYR A 259 -2.70 10.44 12.31
CA TYR A 259 -2.41 9.56 11.16
C TYR A 259 -1.75 8.23 11.52
N ALA A 260 -1.20 8.07 12.73
CA ALA A 260 -0.30 6.96 13.06
C ALA A 260 -0.89 5.57 12.75
N HIS A 261 -2.12 5.32 13.18
CA HIS A 261 -2.78 4.02 13.02
C HIS A 261 -3.18 3.71 11.58
N VAL A 262 -3.55 4.72 10.78
CA VAL A 262 -3.86 4.54 9.35
C VAL A 262 -2.60 4.15 8.60
N ILE A 263 -1.50 4.87 8.83
CA ILE A 263 -0.22 4.62 8.17
C ILE A 263 0.38 3.30 8.63
N LEU A 264 0.26 2.96 9.92
CA LEU A 264 0.70 1.66 10.44
C LEU A 264 -0.02 0.50 9.75
N ALA A 265 -1.34 0.61 9.55
CA ALA A 265 -2.12 -0.39 8.82
C ALA A 265 -1.69 -0.48 7.34
N GLU A 266 -1.43 0.66 6.69
CA GLU A 266 -0.92 0.70 5.30
C GLU A 266 0.47 0.05 5.18
N VAL A 267 1.39 0.35 6.12
CA VAL A 267 2.72 -0.29 6.18
C VAL A 267 2.62 -1.79 6.42
N LEU A 268 1.75 -2.23 7.34
CA LEU A 268 1.54 -3.65 7.63
C LEU A 268 0.98 -4.41 6.42
N ILE A 269 -0.07 -3.87 5.79
CA ILE A 269 -0.76 -4.57 4.71
C ILE A 269 0.04 -4.45 3.40
N SER A 270 0.30 -3.22 2.93
CA SER A 270 0.97 -3.01 1.64
C SER A 270 2.46 -3.29 1.73
N GLY A 271 3.13 -2.75 2.74
CA GLY A 271 4.56 -3.00 2.96
C GLY A 271 4.84 -4.47 3.27
N GLY A 272 4.06 -5.08 4.17
CA GLY A 272 4.19 -6.49 4.51
C GLY A 272 3.93 -7.42 3.33
N ALA A 273 2.86 -7.20 2.55
CA ALA A 273 2.61 -8.00 1.35
C ALA A 273 3.71 -7.84 0.29
N GLY A 274 4.19 -6.62 0.06
CA GLY A 274 5.32 -6.36 -0.84
C GLY A 274 6.59 -7.09 -0.44
N LEU A 275 6.95 -7.00 0.84
CA LEU A 275 8.11 -7.70 1.40
C LEU A 275 7.97 -9.22 1.30
N ALA A 276 6.80 -9.78 1.63
CA ALA A 276 6.55 -11.20 1.53
C ALA A 276 6.65 -11.74 0.08
N MET A 277 6.21 -10.96 -0.90
CA MET A 277 6.30 -11.34 -2.32
C MET A 277 7.71 -11.18 -2.89
N GLY A 278 8.44 -10.14 -2.49
CA GLY A 278 9.72 -9.78 -3.09
C GLY A 278 10.97 -10.29 -2.36
N SER A 279 10.89 -10.63 -1.07
CA SER A 279 12.09 -10.89 -0.26
C SER A 279 12.87 -12.11 -0.74
N TYR A 280 12.20 -13.22 -1.04
CA TYR A 280 12.85 -14.42 -1.57
C TYR A 280 13.66 -14.10 -2.83
N VAL A 281 13.04 -13.35 -3.74
CA VAL A 281 13.63 -12.97 -5.02
C VAL A 281 14.86 -12.07 -4.81
N MET A 282 14.76 -11.08 -3.94
CA MET A 282 15.88 -10.20 -3.61
C MET A 282 17.05 -10.94 -2.96
N VAL A 283 16.77 -11.78 -1.96
CA VAL A 283 17.83 -12.55 -1.26
C VAL A 283 18.48 -13.54 -2.22
N ARG A 284 17.70 -14.21 -3.06
CA ARG A 284 18.21 -15.08 -4.13
C ARG A 284 19.13 -14.31 -5.08
N ASP A 285 18.70 -13.14 -5.55
CA ASP A 285 19.47 -12.33 -6.48
C ASP A 285 20.76 -11.80 -5.86
N ILE A 286 20.76 -11.45 -4.57
CA ILE A 286 21.96 -11.11 -3.81
C ILE A 286 22.88 -12.32 -3.73
N ASN A 287 22.33 -13.48 -3.35
CA ASN A 287 23.09 -14.73 -3.25
C ASN A 287 23.78 -15.10 -4.57
N ILE A 288 23.13 -14.87 -5.71
CA ILE A 288 23.67 -15.16 -7.04
C ILE A 288 24.63 -14.06 -7.52
N SER A 289 24.21 -12.79 -7.45
CA SER A 289 24.93 -11.68 -8.09
C SER A 289 26.25 -11.34 -7.40
N PHE A 290 26.36 -11.64 -6.11
CA PHE A 290 27.59 -11.43 -5.34
C PHE A 290 28.42 -12.71 -5.20
N ASP A 291 28.03 -13.79 -5.88
CA ASP A 291 28.70 -15.08 -5.75
C ASP A 291 30.06 -15.09 -6.47
N GLN A 292 31.13 -15.23 -5.70
CA GLN A 292 32.50 -15.41 -6.18
C GLN A 292 33.07 -16.79 -5.85
N THR A 293 32.22 -17.71 -5.41
CA THR A 293 32.63 -19.06 -5.00
C THR A 293 33.08 -19.90 -6.18
N VAL A 294 33.94 -20.88 -5.92
CA VAL A 294 34.51 -21.76 -6.94
C VAL A 294 33.41 -22.66 -7.52
N GLN A 295 33.34 -22.73 -8.84
CA GLN A 295 32.43 -23.63 -9.55
C GLN A 295 32.74 -25.10 -9.22
N ARG A 296 31.76 -25.82 -8.68
CA ARG A 296 31.84 -27.26 -8.44
C ARG A 296 31.09 -28.00 -9.52
N ARG A 297 31.79 -28.89 -10.23
CA ARG A 297 31.17 -29.80 -11.21
C ARG A 297 30.64 -31.03 -10.48
N VAL A 298 29.34 -31.28 -10.60
CA VAL A 298 28.68 -32.44 -9.98
C VAL A 298 28.09 -33.31 -11.08
N GLN A 299 28.46 -34.60 -11.12
CA GLN A 299 27.86 -35.55 -12.06
C GLN A 299 26.54 -36.07 -11.50
N ALA A 300 25.49 -35.99 -12.33
CA ALA A 300 24.21 -36.61 -12.06
C ALA A 300 23.77 -37.45 -13.25
N GLU A 301 22.93 -38.45 -13.01
CA GLU A 301 22.29 -39.25 -14.06
C GLU A 301 20.83 -38.85 -14.19
N VAL A 302 20.38 -38.66 -15.43
CA VAL A 302 18.97 -38.36 -15.71
C VAL A 302 18.17 -39.65 -15.68
N VAL A 303 17.50 -39.93 -14.57
CA VAL A 303 16.76 -41.19 -14.37
C VAL A 303 15.48 -41.22 -15.19
N ASP A 304 14.73 -40.12 -15.19
CA ASP A 304 13.43 -40.03 -15.84
C ASP A 304 13.18 -38.60 -16.36
N LYS A 305 12.26 -38.47 -17.30
CA LYS A 305 11.81 -37.22 -17.89
C LYS A 305 10.29 -37.19 -17.92
N ARG A 306 9.67 -36.15 -17.35
CA ARG A 306 8.21 -36.02 -17.36
C ARG A 306 7.78 -34.68 -17.89
N THR A 307 6.70 -34.70 -18.67
CA THR A 307 5.96 -33.50 -19.04
C THR A 307 4.59 -33.54 -18.41
N TRP A 308 4.14 -32.42 -17.86
CA TRP A 308 2.76 -32.29 -17.42
C TRP A 308 2.21 -30.94 -17.85
N ARG A 309 0.91 -30.87 -18.14
CA ARG A 309 0.25 -29.64 -18.56
C ARG A 309 -0.54 -29.08 -17.41
N GLY A 310 -0.14 -27.90 -16.93
CA GLY A 310 -0.88 -27.19 -15.90
C GLY A 310 -2.15 -26.59 -16.46
N ARG A 311 -3.26 -26.66 -15.70
CA ARG A 311 -4.58 -26.14 -16.11
C ARG A 311 -4.54 -24.66 -16.52
N LYS A 312 -3.60 -23.87 -15.99
CA LYS A 312 -3.40 -22.44 -16.28
C LYS A 312 -1.96 -22.05 -16.63
N SER A 313 -1.01 -22.99 -16.65
CA SER A 313 0.43 -22.71 -16.50
C SER A 313 1.31 -23.20 -17.67
N GLY A 314 0.69 -23.67 -18.76
CA GLY A 314 1.41 -24.23 -19.91
C GLY A 314 1.93 -25.65 -19.66
N THR A 315 2.82 -26.12 -20.53
CA THR A 315 3.51 -27.41 -20.39
C THR A 315 4.76 -27.22 -19.53
N HIS A 316 4.92 -28.06 -18.52
CA HIS A 316 6.08 -28.12 -17.64
C HIS A 316 6.96 -29.30 -18.02
N TYR A 317 8.27 -29.16 -17.80
CA TYR A 317 9.29 -30.11 -18.22
C TYR A 317 10.17 -30.42 -17.02
N ASP A 318 10.02 -31.62 -16.47
CA ASP A 318 10.69 -32.05 -15.25
C ASP A 318 11.73 -33.14 -15.59
N LEU A 319 12.96 -32.98 -15.09
CA LEU A 319 14.01 -33.99 -15.11
C LEU A 319 14.14 -34.59 -13.71
N TYR A 320 14.23 -35.92 -13.62
CA TYR A 320 14.51 -36.61 -12.36
C TYR A 320 15.99 -37.00 -12.33
N LEU A 321 16.70 -36.50 -11.33
CA LEU A 321 18.15 -36.62 -11.24
C LEU A 321 18.57 -37.52 -10.08
N LYS A 322 19.62 -38.31 -10.30
CA LYS A 322 20.30 -39.09 -9.26
C LYS A 322 21.78 -38.73 -9.25
N GLY A 323 22.27 -38.20 -8.13
CA GLY A 323 23.70 -37.88 -7.98
C GLY A 323 24.57 -39.14 -8.06
N ARG A 324 25.69 -39.07 -8.80
CA ARG A 324 26.60 -40.21 -9.00
C ARG A 324 27.75 -40.29 -7.97
N ASP A 325 28.13 -39.14 -7.42
CA ASP A 325 29.36 -38.99 -6.63
C ASP A 325 29.11 -38.85 -5.11
N GLY A 326 27.99 -39.39 -4.62
CA GLY A 326 27.61 -39.22 -3.21
C GLY A 326 27.30 -37.76 -2.83
N PHE A 327 27.14 -36.87 -3.80
CA PHE A 327 26.75 -35.48 -3.57
C PHE A 327 25.34 -35.44 -2.98
N GLN A 328 25.27 -35.21 -1.67
CA GLN A 328 24.01 -35.09 -0.94
C GLN A 328 23.40 -33.70 -1.17
N GLY A 329 22.10 -33.65 -1.43
CA GLY A 329 21.33 -32.42 -1.54
C GLY A 329 20.96 -31.99 -2.96
N LEU A 330 21.30 -32.74 -4.00
CA LEU A 330 20.70 -32.49 -5.32
C LEU A 330 19.19 -32.72 -5.26
N PRO A 331 18.37 -31.82 -5.82
CA PRO A 331 16.93 -32.04 -5.87
C PRO A 331 16.65 -33.26 -6.76
N SER A 332 15.81 -34.17 -6.27
CA SER A 332 15.39 -35.37 -7.03
C SER A 332 14.59 -35.01 -8.28
N LYS A 333 14.05 -33.79 -8.32
CA LYS A 333 13.23 -33.22 -9.39
C LYS A 333 13.77 -31.85 -9.76
N LEU A 334 14.00 -31.64 -11.06
CA LEU A 334 14.50 -30.39 -11.62
C LEU A 334 13.57 -29.93 -12.76
N GLU A 335 12.87 -28.80 -12.58
CA GLU A 335 12.09 -28.20 -13.67
C GLU A 335 13.04 -27.44 -14.60
N VAL A 336 12.97 -27.69 -15.90
CA VAL A 336 13.86 -27.10 -16.91
C VAL A 336 13.07 -26.45 -18.05
N SER A 337 13.74 -25.66 -18.89
CA SER A 337 13.12 -25.13 -20.11
C SER A 337 12.83 -26.24 -21.12
N SER A 338 11.91 -25.99 -22.06
CA SER A 338 11.61 -26.92 -23.15
C SER A 338 12.84 -27.24 -24.01
N ASP A 339 13.77 -26.29 -24.14
CA ASP A 339 14.99 -26.44 -24.93
C ASP A 339 15.95 -27.40 -24.24
N VAL A 340 16.21 -27.18 -22.95
CA VAL A 340 17.00 -28.08 -22.12
C VAL A 340 16.37 -29.47 -22.11
N TYR A 341 15.06 -29.57 -21.87
CA TYR A 341 14.36 -30.85 -21.86
C TYR A 341 14.54 -31.63 -23.17
N ARG A 342 14.53 -30.98 -24.33
CA ARG A 342 14.68 -31.64 -25.63
C ARG A 342 16.10 -32.17 -25.87
N GLN A 343 17.11 -31.52 -25.31
CA GLN A 343 18.52 -31.91 -25.46
C GLN A 343 18.89 -33.13 -24.59
N VAL A 344 18.14 -33.38 -23.53
CA VAL A 344 18.45 -34.42 -22.54
C VAL A 344 17.88 -35.78 -22.92
N GLN A 345 18.65 -36.86 -22.73
CA GLN A 345 18.18 -38.24 -22.81
C GLN A 345 18.21 -38.92 -21.44
N ALA A 346 17.20 -39.72 -21.12
CA ALA A 346 17.20 -40.54 -19.90
C ALA A 346 18.31 -41.60 -19.95
N GLY A 347 18.92 -41.91 -18.81
CA GLY A 347 20.08 -42.78 -18.66
C GLY A 347 21.43 -42.14 -19.02
N LYS A 348 21.44 -40.89 -19.50
CA LYS A 348 22.70 -40.17 -19.81
C LYS A 348 23.18 -39.34 -18.61
N PRO A 349 24.50 -39.22 -18.43
CA PRO A 349 25.06 -38.32 -17.43
C PRO A 349 24.86 -36.85 -17.83
N VAL A 350 24.59 -36.00 -16.84
CA VAL A 350 24.61 -34.54 -16.93
C VAL A 350 25.62 -34.01 -15.94
N THR A 351 26.44 -33.05 -16.39
CA THR A 351 27.33 -32.31 -15.49
C THR A 351 26.66 -31.02 -15.07
N LEU A 352 26.42 -30.86 -13.77
CA LEU A 352 25.86 -29.65 -13.17
C LEU A 352 27.00 -28.77 -12.68
N ILE A 353 26.99 -27.50 -13.04
CA ILE A 353 27.88 -26.49 -12.45
C ILE A 353 27.12 -25.86 -11.27
N VAL A 354 27.52 -26.23 -10.06
CA VAL A 354 26.93 -25.76 -8.81
C VAL A 354 27.87 -24.76 -8.18
N ARG A 355 27.31 -23.69 -7.62
CA ARG A 355 28.04 -22.75 -6.76
C ARG A 355 27.43 -22.72 -5.37
N ASP A 356 28.23 -22.30 -4.40
CA ASP A 356 27.82 -22.24 -2.99
C ASP A 356 26.99 -20.98 -2.67
N GLY A 357 27.00 -19.96 -3.55
CA GLY A 357 26.26 -18.72 -3.34
C GLY A 357 26.97 -17.76 -2.38
N ALA A 358 26.77 -16.46 -2.56
CA ALA A 358 27.36 -15.42 -1.71
C ALA A 358 26.87 -15.49 -0.25
N LEU A 359 25.66 -16.00 -0.03
CA LEU A 359 25.04 -16.19 1.28
C LEU A 359 25.11 -17.65 1.75
N GLY A 360 25.84 -18.52 1.04
CA GLY A 360 25.97 -19.93 1.35
C GLY A 360 24.77 -20.80 0.92
N TYR A 361 23.85 -20.27 0.11
CA TYR A 361 22.77 -21.05 -0.48
C TYR A 361 23.15 -21.51 -1.88
N ARG A 362 23.20 -22.83 -2.08
CA ARG A 362 23.68 -23.39 -3.33
C ARG A 362 22.69 -23.17 -4.46
N TRP A 363 23.21 -22.93 -5.65
CA TRP A 363 22.42 -22.75 -6.86
C TRP A 363 23.13 -23.37 -8.07
N ILE A 364 22.33 -23.73 -9.07
CA ILE A 364 22.84 -24.30 -10.32
C ILE A 364 23.03 -23.17 -11.31
N GLU A 365 24.27 -22.95 -11.73
CA GLU A 365 24.66 -21.93 -12.70
C GLU A 365 24.37 -22.42 -14.12
N GLU A 366 24.86 -23.62 -14.45
CA GLU A 366 24.81 -24.18 -15.80
C GLU A 366 24.63 -25.70 -15.79
N TYR A 367 24.06 -26.22 -16.89
CA TYR A 367 23.88 -27.64 -17.15
C TYR A 367 24.62 -28.00 -18.44
N ASN A 368 25.54 -28.94 -18.36
CA ASN A 368 26.28 -29.45 -19.53
C ASN A 368 25.85 -30.88 -19.83
N PHE A 369 25.27 -31.08 -21.02
CA PHE A 369 24.83 -32.37 -21.54
C PHE A 369 25.87 -32.88 -22.52
N ASN A 370 26.41 -34.08 -22.27
CA ASN A 370 27.39 -34.75 -23.13
C ASN A 370 26.75 -35.61 -24.20
#